data_AF-A0A1G4Q102-F1
#
_entry.id   AF-A0A1G4Q102-F1
#
_cell.length_a   1.000
_cell.length_b   1.000
_cell.length_c   1.000
_cell.angle_alpha   90.00
_cell.angle_beta   90.00
_cell.angle_gamma   90.00
#
_symmetry.space_group_name_H-M   'P 1'
#
loop_
_entity.id
_entity.type
_entity.pdbx_description
1 polymer ?
#
loop_
_entity_poly.entity_id
_entity_poly.type
_entity_poly.pdbx_seq_one_letter_code
_entity_poly.pdbx_strand_id
1 'polypeptide(L)'
;MEKERLQFNMQRFDTYYNSVNSKCGVFLALSTFIVGGLATAYSPIITAVECGWCIHLLMIVLIGLGVTIMILVILASTPFLDSKKKSLLYFGCIADMGRETFINKSQASSGEDDLTDLRNQVYDLATGLKSKFVRLRWAGWLFTAQFILFVPLLITLIYNLKKTP
;
A
#
# COMPACT_ATOMS: atom_id res chain seq x y z
N MET A 1 -30.59 -0.18 -16.20
CA MET A 1 -29.34 -0.07 -16.97
C MET A 1 -28.26 0.78 -16.29
N GLU A 2 -28.42 2.10 -16.10
CA GLU A 2 -27.34 2.90 -15.48
C GLU A 2 -27.08 2.52 -14.01
N LYS A 3 -28.13 2.44 -13.19
CA LYS A 3 -28.03 2.05 -11.77
C LYS A 3 -27.29 0.72 -11.59
N GLU A 4 -27.66 -0.30 -12.37
CA GLU A 4 -27.03 -1.62 -12.37
C GLU A 4 -25.55 -1.54 -12.76
N ARG A 5 -25.21 -0.75 -13.79
CA ARG A 5 -23.82 -0.53 -14.21
C ARG A 5 -22.98 0.11 -13.10
N LEU A 6 -23.54 1.09 -12.38
CA LEU A 6 -22.85 1.76 -11.27
C LEU A 6 -22.62 0.80 -10.09
N GLN A 7 -23.65 0.04 -9.71
CA GLN A 7 -23.54 -0.99 -8.67
C GLN A 7 -22.54 -2.09 -9.03
N PHE A 8 -22.55 -2.53 -10.29
CA PHE A 8 -21.57 -3.49 -10.81
C PHE A 8 -20.13 -2.94 -10.72
N ASN A 9 -19.91 -1.66 -11.04
CA ASN A 9 -18.60 -1.03 -10.88
C ASN A 9 -18.16 -0.98 -9.41
N MET A 10 -19.06 -0.66 -8.47
CA MET A 10 -18.74 -0.68 -7.04
C MET A 10 -18.25 -2.06 -6.59
N GLN A 11 -18.96 -3.13 -6.97
CA GLN A 11 -18.56 -4.51 -6.66
C GLN A 11 -17.17 -4.87 -7.23
N ARG A 12 -16.86 -4.42 -8.46
CA ARG A 12 -15.52 -4.60 -9.03
C ARG A 12 -14.46 -3.82 -8.26
N PHE A 13 -14.79 -2.59 -7.83
CA PHE A 13 -13.87 -1.78 -7.04
C PHE A 13 -13.57 -2.41 -5.69
N ASP A 14 -14.55 -2.98 -4.99
CA ASP A 14 -14.31 -3.72 -3.75
C ASP A 14 -13.33 -4.87 -3.94
N THR A 15 -13.47 -5.61 -5.05
CA THR A 15 -12.53 -6.67 -5.43
C THR A 15 -11.12 -6.11 -5.65
N TYR A 16 -10.99 -4.95 -6.28
CA TYR A 16 -9.69 -4.30 -6.48
C TYR A 16 -9.11 -3.71 -5.19
N TYR A 17 -9.92 -3.17 -4.28
CA TYR A 17 -9.49 -2.75 -2.95
C TYR A 17 -8.92 -3.93 -2.15
N ASN A 18 -9.59 -5.09 -2.20
CA ASN A 18 -9.08 -6.31 -1.60
C ASN A 18 -7.76 -6.74 -2.25
N SER A 19 -7.67 -6.70 -3.59
CA SER A 19 -6.44 -7.04 -4.31
C SER A 19 -5.26 -6.15 -3.95
N VAL A 20 -5.44 -4.81 -3.92
CA VAL A 20 -4.36 -3.87 -3.59
C VAL A 20 -3.92 -4.03 -2.14
N ASN A 21 -4.86 -4.23 -1.20
CA ASN A 21 -4.54 -4.43 0.21
C ASN A 21 -3.80 -5.76 0.44
N SER A 22 -4.20 -6.85 -0.21
CA SER A 22 -3.48 -8.13 -0.15
C SER A 22 -2.05 -8.01 -0.69
N LYS A 23 -1.85 -7.30 -1.82
CA LYS A 23 -0.50 -7.03 -2.35
C LYS A 23 0.33 -6.18 -1.40
N CYS A 24 -0.28 -5.17 -0.76
CA CYS A 24 0.39 -4.38 0.28
C CYS A 24 0.89 -5.27 1.42
N GLY A 25 0.08 -6.23 1.89
CA GLY A 25 0.50 -7.19 2.91
C GLY A 25 1.76 -7.97 2.52
N VAL A 26 1.81 -8.49 1.29
CA VAL A 26 2.99 -9.21 0.76
C VAL A 26 4.23 -8.31 0.73
N PHE A 27 4.11 -7.10 0.18
CA PHE A 27 5.23 -6.16 0.11
C PHE A 27 5.74 -5.75 1.49
N LEU A 28 4.85 -5.51 2.44
CA LEU A 28 5.20 -5.15 3.80
C LEU A 28 5.95 -6.29 4.51
N ALA A 29 5.45 -7.52 4.38
CA ALA A 29 6.10 -8.70 4.96
C ALA A 29 7.51 -8.91 4.40
N LEU A 30 7.66 -8.89 3.07
CA LEU A 30 8.96 -9.05 2.42
C LEU A 30 9.93 -7.91 2.78
N SER A 31 9.46 -6.66 2.79
CA SER A 31 10.30 -5.51 3.16
C SER A 31 10.73 -5.58 4.62
N THR A 32 9.84 -5.99 5.52
CA THR A 32 10.17 -6.19 6.95
C THR A 32 11.20 -7.30 7.11
N PHE A 33 11.04 -8.41 6.39
CA PHE A 33 12.01 -9.51 6.39
C PHE A 33 13.38 -9.05 5.90
N ILE A 34 13.44 -8.30 4.79
CA ILE A 34 14.69 -7.77 4.24
C ILE A 34 15.36 -6.79 5.22
N VAL A 35 14.63 -5.80 5.73
CA VAL A 35 15.17 -4.80 6.66
C VAL A 35 15.65 -5.45 7.96
N GLY A 36 14.82 -6.30 8.57
CA GLY A 36 15.16 -7.01 9.80
C GLY A 36 16.32 -7.99 9.59
N GLY A 37 16.34 -8.70 8.46
CA GLY A 37 17.42 -9.59 8.07
C GLY A 37 18.75 -8.86 7.92
N LEU A 38 18.78 -7.75 7.16
CA LEU A 38 20.00 -6.95 6.98
C LEU A 38 20.47 -6.31 8.29
N ALA A 39 19.55 -5.79 9.12
CA ALA A 39 19.89 -5.19 10.40
C ALA A 39 20.50 -6.23 11.37
N THR A 40 19.91 -7.42 11.44
CA THR A 40 20.41 -8.52 12.30
C THR A 40 21.71 -9.10 11.76
N ALA A 41 21.84 -9.24 10.44
CA ALA A 41 23.03 -9.78 9.79
C ALA A 41 24.21 -8.80 9.81
N TYR A 42 24.00 -7.53 10.14
CA TYR A 42 25.05 -6.52 10.12
C TYR A 42 26.23 -6.89 11.02
N SER A 43 25.98 -7.26 12.29
CA SER A 43 27.02 -7.63 13.24
C SER A 43 27.85 -8.85 12.79
N PRO A 44 27.26 -9.98 12.37
CA PRO A 44 28.06 -11.11 11.88
C PRO A 44 28.80 -10.77 10.57
N ILE A 45 28.21 -9.97 9.66
CA ILE A 45 28.88 -9.58 8.41
C ILE A 45 30.17 -8.81 8.69
N ILE A 46 30.17 -7.80 9.56
CA ILE A 46 31.38 -7.01 9.85
C ILE A 46 32.49 -7.83 10.52
N THR A 47 32.11 -8.93 11.20
CA THR A 47 33.09 -9.86 11.78
C THR A 47 33.70 -10.79 10.73
N ALA A 48 32.89 -11.31 9.81
CA ALA A 48 33.27 -12.32 8.82
C ALA A 48 33.85 -11.75 7.52
N VAL A 49 33.61 -10.49 7.21
CA VAL A 49 33.98 -9.85 5.94
C VAL A 49 34.90 -8.66 6.21
N GLU A 50 35.89 -8.44 5.34
CA GLU A 50 36.64 -7.18 5.34
C GLU A 50 35.75 -6.07 4.76
N CYS A 51 35.03 -5.38 5.63
CA CYS A 51 34.10 -4.34 5.21
C CYS A 51 34.83 -3.05 4.82
N GLY A 52 34.94 -2.81 3.51
CA GLY A 52 35.20 -1.46 3.00
C GLY A 52 33.97 -0.55 3.16
N TRP A 53 34.18 0.76 3.07
CA TRP A 53 33.11 1.78 3.16
C TRP A 53 31.93 1.50 2.22
N CYS A 54 32.18 0.91 1.04
CA CYS A 54 31.17 0.53 0.07
C CYS A 54 30.11 -0.43 0.63
N ILE A 55 30.51 -1.41 1.45
CA ILE A 55 29.57 -2.39 2.02
C ILE A 55 28.65 -1.71 3.03
N HIS A 56 29.20 -0.85 3.89
CA HIS A 56 28.38 -0.05 4.82
C HIS A 56 27.38 0.83 4.08
N LEU A 57 27.83 1.53 3.03
CA LEU A 57 26.95 2.36 2.21
C LEU A 57 25.84 1.54 1.55
N LEU A 58 26.17 0.40 0.93
CA LEU A 58 25.19 -0.49 0.30
C LEU A 58 24.15 -1.01 1.30
N MET A 59 24.58 -1.41 2.50
CA MET A 59 23.68 -1.86 3.56
C MET A 59 22.73 -0.74 4.01
N ILE A 60 23.24 0.46 4.23
CA ILE A 60 22.43 1.63 4.61
C ILE A 60 21.40 1.95 3.51
N VAL A 61 21.83 1.95 2.24
CA VAL A 61 20.93 2.21 1.09
C VAL A 61 19.85 1.15 1.00
N LEU A 62 20.20 -0.15 1.13
CA LEU A 62 19.23 -1.24 1.08
C LEU A 62 18.21 -1.18 2.22
N ILE A 63 18.65 -0.86 3.44
CA ILE A 63 17.77 -0.68 4.59
C ILE A 63 16.87 0.55 4.37
N GLY A 64 17.43 1.67 3.94
CA GLY A 64 16.67 2.90 3.66
C GLY A 64 15.62 2.72 2.57
N LEU A 65 15.95 2.00 1.51
CA LEU A 65 14.97 1.60 0.48
C LEU A 65 13.87 0.72 1.07
N GLY A 66 14.22 -0.29 1.87
CA GLY A 66 13.25 -1.16 2.53
C GLY A 66 12.27 -0.37 3.40
N VAL A 67 12.77 0.55 4.24
CA VAL A 67 11.93 1.43 5.07
C VAL A 67 11.04 2.33 4.21
N THR A 68 11.57 2.90 3.13
CA THR A 68 10.80 3.74 2.19
C THR A 68 9.66 2.95 1.54
N ILE A 69 9.92 1.71 1.14
CA ILE A 69 8.90 0.80 0.59
C ILE A 69 7.82 0.53 1.63
N MET A 70 8.20 0.23 2.88
CA MET A 70 7.24 0.03 3.97
C MET A 70 6.33 1.26 4.15
N ILE A 71 6.88 2.47 4.15
CA ILE A 71 6.10 3.71 4.27
C ILE A 71 5.09 3.83 3.13
N LEU A 72 5.53 3.65 1.87
CA LEU A 72 4.62 3.72 0.71
C LEU A 72 3.50 2.68 0.78
N VAL A 73 3.82 1.48 1.24
CA VAL A 73 2.87 0.38 1.38
C VAL A 73 1.84 0.67 2.49
N ILE A 74 2.27 1.23 3.62
CA ILE A 74 1.36 1.66 4.70
C ILE A 74 0.44 2.78 4.20
N LEU A 75 0.97 3.75 3.45
CA LEU A 75 0.17 4.80 2.84
C LEU A 75 -0.80 4.26 1.78
N ALA A 76 -0.43 3.19 1.08
CA ALA A 76 -1.30 2.51 0.11
C ALA A 76 -2.39 1.67 0.81
N SER A 77 -2.11 1.05 1.96
CA SER A 77 -3.08 0.23 2.70
C SER A 77 -4.06 1.06 3.52
N THR A 78 -3.68 2.27 3.93
CA THR A 78 -4.53 3.20 4.70
C THR A 78 -5.91 3.37 4.03
N PRO A 79 -7.03 3.23 4.77
CA PRO A 79 -8.37 3.36 4.21
C PRO A 79 -8.57 4.71 3.51
N PHE A 80 -9.27 4.68 2.37
CA PHE A 80 -9.72 5.91 1.73
C PHE A 80 -11.06 6.30 2.34
N LEU A 81 -11.07 7.36 3.13
CA LEU A 81 -12.26 7.91 3.77
C LEU A 81 -12.42 9.35 3.25
N ASP A 82 -13.38 9.57 2.37
CA ASP A 82 -13.80 10.91 1.98
C ASP A 82 -15.28 11.08 2.38
N SER A 83 -15.52 11.86 3.43
CA SER A 83 -16.85 12.11 3.98
C SER A 83 -17.43 13.46 3.56
N LYS A 84 -16.81 14.16 2.62
CA LYS A 84 -17.20 15.53 2.26
C LYS A 84 -18.59 15.65 1.63
N LYS A 85 -19.20 14.55 1.19
CA LYS A 85 -20.51 14.53 0.53
C LYS A 85 -21.56 13.88 1.43
N LYS A 86 -22.75 14.48 1.53
CA LYS A 86 -23.91 13.84 2.15
C LYS A 86 -24.32 12.65 1.28
N SER A 87 -24.05 11.45 1.78
CA SER A 87 -24.33 10.19 1.10
C SER A 87 -25.21 9.32 1.98
N LEU A 88 -26.18 8.63 1.38
CA LEU A 88 -27.05 7.65 2.02
C LEU A 88 -26.60 6.21 1.78
N LEU A 89 -25.56 5.96 0.98
CA LEU A 89 -24.96 4.62 0.84
C LEU A 89 -23.53 4.51 1.43
N TYR A 90 -22.79 5.62 1.56
CA TYR A 90 -21.47 5.57 2.20
C TYR A 90 -21.60 5.39 3.72
N PHE A 91 -21.03 4.30 4.24
CA PHE A 91 -21.14 3.93 5.66
C PHE A 91 -20.69 5.03 6.63
N GLY A 92 -19.65 5.79 6.28
CA GLY A 92 -19.16 6.89 7.13
C GLY A 92 -20.19 7.98 7.30
N CYS A 93 -20.83 8.41 6.21
CA CYS A 93 -21.90 9.40 6.25
C CYS A 93 -23.15 8.89 6.96
N ILE A 94 -23.48 7.59 6.82
CA ILE A 94 -24.61 6.99 7.54
C ILE A 94 -24.32 6.95 9.04
N ALA A 95 -23.11 6.54 9.44
CA ALA A 95 -22.69 6.45 10.84
C ALA A 95 -22.62 7.84 11.51
N ASP A 96 -22.26 8.88 10.76
CA ASP A 96 -22.23 10.26 11.24
C ASP A 96 -23.64 10.88 11.34
N MET A 97 -24.67 10.26 10.77
CA MET A 97 -26.06 10.69 10.89
C MET A 97 -26.75 10.06 12.10
N GLY A 98 -27.57 10.85 12.79
CA GLY A 98 -28.51 10.30 13.78
C GLY A 98 -29.49 9.33 13.11
N ARG A 99 -29.83 8.23 13.80
CA ARG A 99 -30.69 7.15 13.29
C ARG A 99 -31.97 7.65 12.63
N GLU A 100 -32.72 8.53 13.31
CA GLU A 100 -33.97 9.08 12.78
C GLU A 100 -33.73 9.97 11.56
N THR A 101 -32.64 10.72 11.54
CA THR A 101 -32.25 11.55 10.39
C THR A 101 -31.95 10.68 9.17
N PHE A 102 -31.24 9.56 9.37
CA PHE A 102 -30.97 8.61 8.29
C PHE A 102 -32.27 7.98 7.77
N ILE A 103 -33.15 7.49 8.66
CA ILE A 103 -34.44 6.88 8.26
C ILE A 103 -35.27 7.89 7.45
N ASN A 104 -35.44 9.11 7.95
CA ASN A 104 -36.24 10.13 7.29
C ASN A 104 -35.66 10.51 5.92
N LYS A 105 -34.34 10.69 5.81
CA LYS A 105 -33.71 11.00 4.52
C LYS A 105 -33.75 9.83 3.54
N SER A 106 -33.55 8.60 4.03
CA SER A 106 -33.63 7.40 3.20
C SER A 106 -35.03 7.19 2.63
N GLN A 107 -36.08 7.49 3.40
CA GLN A 107 -37.46 7.39 2.94
C GLN A 107 -37.84 8.53 1.98
N ALA A 108 -37.26 9.72 2.17
CA ALA A 108 -37.52 10.89 1.34
C ALA A 108 -36.66 10.95 0.06
N SER A 109 -35.67 10.05 -0.10
CA SER A 109 -34.77 10.04 -1.26
C SER A 109 -35.52 9.72 -2.55
N SER A 110 -35.27 10.51 -3.61
CA SER A 110 -35.79 10.20 -4.93
C SER A 110 -34.86 9.26 -5.71
N GLY A 111 -35.38 8.64 -6.77
CA GLY A 111 -34.54 7.81 -7.65
C GLY A 111 -33.38 8.56 -8.31
N GLU A 112 -33.52 9.87 -8.55
CA GLU A 112 -32.45 10.73 -9.07
C GLU A 112 -31.40 11.06 -8.00
N ASP A 113 -31.82 11.24 -6.74
CA ASP A 113 -30.90 11.44 -5.62
C ASP A 113 -30.03 10.20 -5.41
N ASP A 114 -30.65 9.01 -5.42
CA ASP A 114 -29.96 7.72 -5.33
C ASP A 114 -28.95 7.52 -6.47
N LEU A 115 -29.35 7.84 -7.70
CA LEU A 115 -28.46 7.76 -8.87
C LEU A 115 -27.28 8.73 -8.75
N THR A 116 -27.52 9.93 -8.25
CA THR A 116 -26.47 10.93 -8.02
C THR A 116 -25.50 10.50 -6.94
N ASP A 117 -25.99 9.93 -5.84
CA ASP A 117 -25.13 9.36 -4.78
C ASP A 117 -24.29 8.17 -5.31
N LEU A 118 -24.89 7.27 -6.08
CA LEU A 118 -24.17 6.16 -6.73
C LEU A 118 -23.05 6.66 -7.67
N ARG A 119 -23.32 7.66 -8.50
CA ARG A 119 -22.30 8.26 -9.38
C ARG A 119 -21.14 8.83 -8.58
N ASN A 120 -21.44 9.54 -7.49
CA ASN A 120 -20.44 10.09 -6.59
C ASN A 120 -19.58 8.99 -5.95
N GLN A 121 -20.21 7.94 -5.42
CA GLN A 121 -19.47 6.84 -4.79
C GLN A 121 -18.59 6.08 -5.77
N VAL A 122 -19.08 5.80 -6.98
CA VAL A 122 -18.26 5.18 -8.03
C VAL A 122 -17.04 6.05 -8.34
N TYR A 123 -17.20 7.37 -8.46
CA TYR A 123 -16.09 8.28 -8.70
C TYR A 123 -15.09 8.33 -7.54
N ASP A 124 -15.60 8.44 -6.31
CA ASP A 124 -14.77 8.57 -5.10
C ASP A 124 -13.99 7.26 -4.86
N LEU A 125 -14.65 6.10 -5.00
CA LEU A 125 -14.01 4.77 -4.93
C LEU A 125 -12.93 4.60 -6.00
N ALA A 126 -13.21 4.97 -7.25
CA ALA A 126 -12.25 4.89 -8.34
C ALA A 126 -11.02 5.78 -8.09
N THR A 127 -11.24 6.99 -7.55
CA THR A 127 -10.17 7.93 -7.21
C THR A 127 -9.28 7.41 -6.09
N GLY A 128 -9.90 6.91 -5.01
CA GLY A 128 -9.18 6.26 -3.91
C GLY A 128 -8.36 5.06 -4.40
N LEU A 129 -8.96 4.22 -5.25
CA LEU A 129 -8.32 3.03 -5.80
C LEU A 129 -7.11 3.40 -6.68
N LYS A 130 -7.26 4.40 -7.57
CA LYS A 130 -6.16 4.93 -8.37
C LYS A 130 -4.99 5.39 -7.49
N SER A 131 -5.27 6.15 -6.44
CA SER A 131 -4.25 6.63 -5.50
C SER A 131 -3.48 5.47 -4.84
N LYS A 132 -4.20 4.45 -4.36
CA LYS A 132 -3.59 3.24 -3.77
C LYS A 132 -2.70 2.49 -4.76
N PHE A 133 -3.17 2.26 -5.99
CA PHE A 133 -2.38 1.57 -7.01
C PHE A 133 -1.15 2.36 -7.47
N VAL A 134 -1.23 3.69 -7.54
CA VAL A 134 -0.06 4.52 -7.87
C VAL A 134 1.02 4.37 -6.80
N ARG A 135 0.65 4.44 -5.51
CA ARG A 135 1.59 4.23 -4.40
C ARG A 135 2.18 2.82 -4.43
N LEU A 136 1.36 1.79 -4.64
CA LEU A 136 1.83 0.41 -4.75
C LEU A 136 2.74 0.20 -5.97
N ARG A 137 2.49 0.89 -7.09
CA ARG A 137 3.36 0.85 -8.27
C ARG A 137 4.74 1.41 -7.96
N TRP A 138 4.82 2.52 -7.23
CA TRP A 138 6.10 3.09 -6.78
C TRP A 138 6.82 2.14 -5.82
N ALA A 139 6.12 1.56 -4.86
CA ALA A 139 6.68 0.52 -3.99
C ALA A 139 7.23 -0.66 -4.80
N GLY A 140 6.50 -1.10 -5.84
CA GLY A 140 6.94 -2.09 -6.83
C GLY A 140 8.29 -1.75 -7.46
N TRP A 141 8.42 -0.56 -8.03
CA TRP A 141 9.66 -0.13 -8.66
C TRP A 141 10.84 -0.03 -7.68
N LEU A 142 10.62 0.53 -6.48
CA LEU A 142 11.65 0.60 -5.45
C LEU A 142 12.08 -0.78 -4.98
N PHE A 143 11.13 -1.72 -4.86
CA PHE A 143 11.42 -3.10 -4.49
C PHE A 143 12.23 -3.82 -5.57
N THR A 144 11.91 -3.61 -6.86
CA THR A 144 12.74 -4.08 -7.97
C THR A 144 14.17 -3.50 -7.91
N ALA A 145 14.30 -2.20 -7.66
CA ALA A 145 15.61 -1.57 -7.51
C ALA A 145 16.39 -2.14 -6.32
N GLN A 146 15.72 -2.39 -5.19
CA GLN A 146 16.31 -3.02 -4.01
C GLN A 146 16.85 -4.42 -4.33
N PHE A 147 16.08 -5.23 -5.08
CA PHE A 147 16.52 -6.55 -5.55
C PHE A 147 17.75 -6.47 -6.47
N ILE A 148 17.81 -5.49 -7.36
CA ILE A 148 18.97 -5.27 -8.23
C ILE A 148 20.20 -4.90 -7.39
N LEU A 149 20.04 -4.04 -6.38
CA LEU A 149 21.12 -3.63 -5.46
C LEU A 149 21.61 -4.74 -4.53
N PHE A 150 20.82 -5.79 -4.33
CA PHE A 150 21.30 -6.99 -3.62
C PHE A 150 22.43 -7.71 -4.38
N VAL A 151 22.43 -7.67 -5.72
CA VAL A 151 23.46 -8.34 -6.53
C VAL A 151 24.88 -7.84 -6.21
N PRO A 152 25.19 -6.52 -6.26
CA PRO A 152 26.52 -6.04 -5.88
C PRO A 152 26.83 -6.26 -4.40
N LEU A 153 25.84 -6.21 -3.49
CA LEU A 153 26.07 -6.57 -2.10
C LEU A 153 26.56 -8.02 -1.98
N LEU A 154 25.88 -8.98 -2.62
CA LEU A 154 26.28 -10.39 -2.56
C LEU A 154 27.67 -10.62 -3.16
N ILE A 155 27.97 -10.00 -4.30
CA ILE A 155 29.30 -10.09 -4.94
C ILE A 155 30.39 -9.56 -4.00
N THR A 156 30.17 -8.39 -3.40
CA THR A 156 31.16 -7.78 -2.49
C THR A 156 31.35 -8.59 -1.22
N LEU A 157 30.29 -9.17 -0.65
CA LEU A 157 30.38 -10.05 0.53
C LEU A 157 31.17 -11.33 0.21
N ILE A 158 30.92 -11.97 -0.93
CA ILE A 158 31.62 -13.20 -1.33
C ILE A 158 33.10 -12.93 -1.58
N TYR A 159 33.43 -11.84 -2.28
CA TYR A 159 34.82 -11.54 -2.64
C TYR A 159 35.68 -11.11 -1.44
N ASN A 160 35.08 -10.43 -0.45
CA ASN A 160 35.77 -9.91 0.73
C ASN A 160 35.58 -10.81 1.97
N LEU A 161 35.09 -12.04 1.78
CA LEU A 161 34.95 -13.00 2.87
C LEU A 161 36.34 -13.29 3.43
N LYS A 162 36.52 -13.09 4.74
CA LYS A 162 37.80 -13.40 5.39
C LYS A 162 38.05 -14.89 5.23
N LYS A 163 39.19 -15.24 4.65
CA LYS A 163 39.68 -16.62 4.71
C LYS A 163 40.04 -16.87 6.17
N THR A 164 39.24 -17.69 6.85
CA THR A 164 39.64 -18.24 8.15
C THR A 164 41.00 -18.92 7.99
N PRO A 165 41.98 -18.67 8.88
CA PRO A 165 43.26 -19.36 8.87
C PRO A 165 43.10 -20.87 9.04
#